data_AF-A0A1G6I0S6-F1
#
_entry.id   AF-A0A1G6I0S6-F1
#
_cell.length_a   1.000
_cell.length_b   1.000
_cell.length_c   1.000
_cell.angle_alpha   90.00
_cell.angle_beta   90.00
_cell.angle_gamma   90.00
#
_symmetry.space_group_name_H-M   'P 1'
#
loop_
_entity.id
_entity.type
_entity.pdbx_description
1 polymer ?
#
loop_
_entity_poly.entity_id
_entity_poly.type
_entity_poly.pdbx_seq_one_letter_code
_entity_poly.pdbx_strand_id
1 'polypeptide(L)'
;MRRYVLQALLFSTLVVAGVVYWVPDAHGAMQFYADKIRASLFTGLLTTGSFLLSLKIFIVVKFKETVFDTPRYRELFEQLKKIDPRLKRYTQVRNVSNLIFASIVSALIGAAAQVTLGLVDYFPCFLACIAIAAFAGAMLFQTLWLVHTIISDWLDRTEDL
;
A
#
# COMPACT_ATOMS: atom_id res chain seq x y z
N MET A 1 5.12 10.11 3.43
CA MET A 1 3.82 9.51 3.82
C MET A 1 2.62 10.30 3.34
N ARG A 2 2.47 11.61 3.65
CA ARG A 2 1.31 12.43 3.21
C ARG A 2 1.01 12.37 1.70
N ARG A 3 2.03 12.39 0.85
CA ARG A 3 1.88 12.31 -0.62
C ARG A 3 1.26 10.99 -1.08
N TYR A 4 1.69 9.86 -0.54
CA TYR A 4 1.18 8.52 -0.88
C TYR A 4 -0.31 8.37 -0.55
N VAL A 5 -0.69 8.78 0.67
CA VAL A 5 -2.09 8.75 1.12
C VAL A 5 -2.97 9.66 0.26
N LEU A 6 -2.50 10.85 -0.11
CA LEU A 6 -3.23 11.76 -1.00
C LEU A 6 -3.43 11.15 -2.39
N GLN A 7 -2.40 10.55 -2.97
CA GLN A 7 -2.51 9.87 -4.27
C GLN A 7 -3.49 8.70 -4.21
N ALA A 8 -3.48 7.91 -3.13
CA ALA A 8 -4.42 6.81 -2.94
C ALA A 8 -5.88 7.29 -2.78
N LEU A 9 -6.10 8.41 -2.08
CA LEU A 9 -7.43 9.04 -1.96
C LEU A 9 -7.93 9.58 -3.31
N LEU A 10 -7.07 10.24 -4.08
CA LEU A 10 -7.41 10.72 -5.43
C LEU A 10 -7.77 9.56 -6.36
N PHE A 11 -7.01 8.47 -6.31
CA PHE A 11 -7.31 7.27 -7.10
C PHE A 11 -8.65 6.66 -6.69
N SER A 12 -8.89 6.48 -5.39
CA SER A 12 -10.15 5.95 -4.86
C SER A 12 -11.37 6.77 -5.27
N THR A 13 -11.30 8.10 -5.14
CA THR A 13 -12.38 9.01 -5.55
C THR A 13 -12.63 8.99 -7.05
N LEU A 14 -11.58 8.86 -7.88
CA LEU A 14 -11.70 8.71 -9.32
C LEU A 14 -12.40 7.40 -9.69
N VAL A 15 -12.06 6.29 -9.03
CA VAL A 15 -12.73 4.99 -9.23
C VAL A 15 -14.22 5.09 -8.90
N VAL A 16 -14.58 5.71 -7.77
CA VAL A 16 -15.98 5.91 -7.38
C VAL A 16 -16.73 6.78 -8.40
N ALA A 17 -16.13 7.89 -8.84
CA ALA A 17 -16.72 8.77 -9.86
C ALA A 17 -16.95 8.01 -11.18
N GLY A 18 -15.99 7.16 -11.58
CA GLY A 18 -16.14 6.28 -12.74
C GLY A 18 -17.32 5.32 -12.59
N VAL A 19 -17.47 4.66 -11.44
CA VAL A 19 -18.60 3.77 -11.17
C VAL A 19 -19.94 4.52 -11.24
N VAL A 20 -20.04 5.70 -10.63
CA VAL A 20 -21.28 6.51 -10.65
C VAL A 20 -21.63 6.99 -12.06
N TYR A 21 -20.65 7.32 -12.89
CA TYR A 21 -20.88 7.80 -14.25
C TYR A 21 -21.24 6.68 -15.24
N TRP A 22 -20.62 5.50 -15.07
CA TRP A 22 -20.77 4.38 -16.02
C TRP A 22 -21.89 3.41 -15.66
N VAL A 23 -22.43 3.45 -14.44
CA VAL A 23 -23.49 2.54 -14.01
C VAL A 23 -24.86 3.23 -14.17
N PRO A 24 -25.66 2.86 -15.19
CA PRO A 24 -27.00 3.40 -15.38
C PRO A 24 -28.03 2.79 -14.41
N ASP A 25 -27.81 1.56 -13.92
CA ASP A 25 -28.70 0.89 -12.96
C ASP A 25 -27.98 0.57 -11.64
N ALA A 26 -28.32 1.35 -10.60
CA ALA A 26 -27.72 1.23 -9.28
C ALA A 26 -28.08 -0.10 -8.59
N HIS A 27 -29.30 -0.61 -8.78
CA HIS A 27 -29.76 -1.81 -8.08
C HIS A 27 -29.10 -3.07 -8.65
N GLY A 28 -29.05 -3.21 -9.98
CA GLY A 28 -28.36 -4.32 -10.63
C GLY A 28 -26.86 -4.36 -10.31
N ALA A 29 -26.21 -3.19 -10.23
CA ALA A 29 -24.80 -3.12 -9.84
C ALA A 29 -24.56 -3.53 -8.37
N MET A 30 -25.44 -3.15 -7.45
CA MET A 30 -25.36 -3.55 -6.05
C MET A 30 -25.52 -5.08 -5.89
N GLN A 31 -26.51 -5.68 -6.58
CA GLN A 31 -26.72 -7.13 -6.56
C GLN A 31 -25.52 -7.87 -7.15
N PHE A 32 -25.01 -7.42 -8.31
CA PHE A 32 -23.83 -8.03 -8.92
C PHE A 32 -22.61 -7.94 -8.00
N TYR A 33 -22.42 -6.81 -7.33
CA TYR A 33 -21.36 -6.64 -6.34
C TYR A 33 -21.52 -7.60 -5.17
N ALA A 34 -22.72 -7.70 -4.59
CA ALA A 34 -23.00 -8.56 -3.45
C ALA A 34 -22.74 -10.04 -3.78
N ASP A 35 -23.17 -10.49 -4.96
CA ASP A 35 -23.09 -11.89 -5.38
C ASP A 35 -21.73 -12.32 -5.92
N LYS A 36 -21.03 -11.45 -6.66
CA LYS A 36 -19.85 -11.83 -7.44
C LYS A 36 -18.55 -11.18 -7.00
N ILE A 37 -18.59 -9.95 -6.49
CA ILE A 37 -17.37 -9.16 -6.25
C ILE A 37 -16.99 -9.14 -4.76
N ARG A 38 -17.96 -9.01 -3.86
CA ARG A 38 -17.74 -8.78 -2.43
C ARG A 38 -16.85 -9.85 -1.79
N ALA A 39 -17.15 -11.13 -2.01
CA ALA A 39 -16.37 -12.23 -1.45
C ALA A 39 -14.93 -12.24 -1.98
N SER A 40 -14.74 -11.96 -3.27
CA SER A 40 -13.41 -11.88 -3.89
C SER A 40 -12.62 -10.66 -3.41
N LEU A 41 -13.26 -9.51 -3.19
CA LEU A 41 -12.61 -8.34 -2.59
C LEU A 41 -12.23 -8.59 -1.13
N PHE A 42 -13.12 -9.20 -0.34
CA PHE A 42 -12.84 -9.56 1.05
C PHE A 42 -11.61 -10.48 1.14
N THR A 43 -11.64 -11.59 0.40
CA THR A 43 -10.54 -12.56 0.40
C THR A 43 -9.26 -11.98 -0.17
N GLY A 44 -9.34 -11.18 -1.24
CA GLY A 44 -8.20 -10.50 -1.85
C GLY A 44 -7.53 -9.52 -0.88
N LEU A 45 -8.30 -8.67 -0.20
CA LEU A 45 -7.79 -7.71 0.78
C LEU A 45 -7.20 -8.40 2.02
N LEU A 46 -7.86 -9.46 2.52
CA LEU A 46 -7.37 -10.20 3.69
C LEU A 46 -6.07 -10.95 3.39
N THR A 47 -6.00 -11.63 2.24
CA THR A 47 -4.80 -12.32 1.76
C THR A 47 -3.66 -11.34 1.57
N THR A 48 -3.95 -10.21 0.93
CA THR A 48 -3.00 -9.12 0.71
C THR A 48 -2.45 -8.57 2.03
N GLY A 49 -3.32 -8.27 3.01
CA GLY A 49 -2.90 -7.76 4.30
C GLY A 49 -2.00 -8.74 5.05
N SER A 50 -2.33 -10.03 4.98
CA SER A 50 -1.54 -11.11 5.58
C SER A 50 -0.17 -11.27 4.91
N PHE A 51 -0.15 -11.23 3.58
CA PHE A 51 1.09 -11.27 2.80
C PHE A 51 2.00 -10.08 3.12
N LEU A 52 1.46 -8.85 3.13
CA LEU A 52 2.23 -7.64 3.45
C LEU A 52 2.75 -7.66 4.88
N LEU A 53 2.02 -8.26 5.83
CA LEU A 53 2.49 -8.42 7.21
C LEU A 53 3.72 -9.34 7.27
N SER A 54 3.68 -10.46 6.56
CA SER A 54 4.84 -11.35 6.41
C SER A 54 6.02 -10.63 5.73
N LEU A 55 5.73 -9.91 4.64
CA LEU A 55 6.73 -9.15 3.89
C LEU A 55 7.37 -8.03 4.72
N LYS A 56 6.61 -7.37 5.61
CA LYS A 56 7.13 -6.32 6.49
C LYS A 56 8.30 -6.81 7.33
N ILE A 57 8.18 -8.00 7.91
CA ILE A 57 9.22 -8.59 8.75
C ILE A 57 10.45 -8.88 7.89
N PHE A 58 10.26 -9.53 6.73
CA PHE A 58 11.33 -9.83 5.80
C PHE A 58 12.09 -8.58 5.33
N ILE A 59 11.37 -7.55 4.88
CA ILE A 59 11.94 -6.29 4.41
C ILE A 59 12.70 -5.60 5.54
N VAL A 60 12.14 -5.48 6.74
CA VAL A 60 12.82 -4.79 7.86
C VAL A 60 14.12 -5.50 8.24
N VAL A 61 14.12 -6.84 8.31
CA VAL A 61 15.31 -7.62 8.65
C VAL A 61 16.34 -7.57 7.52
N LYS A 62 15.94 -7.88 6.28
CA LYS A 62 16.86 -7.91 5.13
C LYS A 62 17.40 -6.55 4.74
N PHE A 63 16.60 -5.49 4.81
CA PHE A 63 17.16 -4.16 4.56
C PHE A 63 18.20 -3.79 5.61
N LYS A 64 17.93 -4.06 6.90
CA LYS A 64 18.90 -3.78 7.96
C LYS A 64 20.22 -4.50 7.70
N GLU A 65 20.17 -5.82 7.47
CA GLU A 65 21.36 -6.66 7.28
C GLU A 65 22.12 -6.35 5.98
N THR A 66 21.42 -6.27 4.85
CA THR A 66 22.05 -6.28 3.53
C THR A 66 22.40 -4.89 3.01
N VAL A 67 21.69 -3.85 3.46
CA VAL A 67 21.83 -2.47 2.93
C VAL A 67 22.46 -1.53 3.95
N PHE A 68 22.08 -1.61 5.24
CA PHE A 68 22.46 -0.59 6.23
C PHE A 68 23.60 -0.99 7.17
N ASP A 69 23.80 -2.29 7.40
CA ASP A 69 24.91 -2.79 8.23
C ASP A 69 26.22 -2.99 7.44
N THR A 70 26.23 -2.71 6.14
CA THR A 70 27.44 -2.76 5.31
C THR A 70 28.41 -1.63 5.69
N PRO A 71 29.71 -1.90 5.91
CA PRO A 71 30.70 -0.87 6.30
C PRO A 71 30.80 0.28 5.28
N ARG A 72 30.60 -0.01 4.00
CA ARG A 72 30.58 0.99 2.92
C ARG A 72 29.42 1.99 3.04
N TYR A 73 28.20 1.52 3.35
CA TYR A 73 27.06 2.42 3.55
C TYR A 73 27.25 3.28 4.81
N ARG A 74 27.96 2.75 5.81
CA ARG A 74 28.34 3.49 7.02
C ARG A 74 29.22 4.69 6.67
N GLU A 75 30.25 4.49 5.85
CA GLU A 75 31.18 5.54 5.42
C GLU A 75 30.51 6.58 4.51
N LEU A 76 29.73 6.14 3.52
CA LEU A 76 28.98 7.05 2.64
C LEU A 76 27.98 7.90 3.45
N PHE A 77 27.32 7.29 4.43
CA PHE A 77 26.41 8.03 5.31
C PHE A 77 27.13 9.05 6.19
N GLU A 78 28.32 8.73 6.73
CA GLU A 78 29.14 9.69 7.47
C GLU A 78 29.61 10.84 6.58
N GLN A 79 29.94 10.58 5.30
CA GLN A 79 30.27 11.62 4.34
C GLN A 79 29.07 12.52 4.00
N LEU A 80 27.89 11.94 3.77
CA LEU A 80 26.66 12.69 3.50
C LEU A 80 26.17 13.49 4.71
N LYS A 81 26.38 12.98 5.94
CA LYS A 81 26.03 13.65 7.19
C LYS A 81 26.88 14.90 7.45
N LYS A 82 28.11 14.96 6.90
CA LYS A 82 28.94 16.17 6.93
C LYS A 82 28.36 17.31 6.08
N ILE A 83 27.57 16.97 5.05
CA ILE A 83 26.93 17.92 4.14
C ILE A 83 25.53 18.29 4.66
N ASP A 84 24.76 17.32 5.16
CA ASP A 84 23.47 17.56 5.80
C ASP A 84 23.37 16.86 7.17
N PRO A 85 23.51 17.61 8.29
CA PRO A 85 23.43 17.09 9.64
C PRO A 85 22.07 16.44 9.99
N ARG A 86 21.02 16.74 9.22
CA ARG A 86 19.66 16.23 9.47
C ARG A 86 19.41 14.87 8.85
N LEU A 87 20.33 14.37 8.02
CA LEU A 87 20.21 13.08 7.36
C LEU A 87 20.19 11.97 8.42
N LYS A 88 19.13 11.14 8.41
CA LYS A 88 18.96 10.00 9.33
C LYS A 88 19.08 8.70 8.52
N ARG A 89 20.02 7.84 8.91
CA ARG A 89 20.43 6.62 8.17
C ARG A 89 19.25 5.73 7.79
N TYR A 90 18.34 5.50 8.71
CA TYR A 90 17.24 4.55 8.52
C TYR A 90 15.94 5.20 8.01
N THR A 91 15.99 6.43 7.47
CA THR A 91 14.76 7.15 7.10
C THR A 91 14.03 6.49 5.92
N GLN A 92 14.77 6.02 4.92
CA GLN A 92 14.17 5.35 3.76
C GLN A 92 13.50 4.04 4.15
N VAL A 93 14.18 3.18 4.93
CA VAL A 93 13.58 1.93 5.44
C VAL A 93 12.42 2.20 6.38
N ARG A 94 12.52 3.22 7.23
CA ARG A 94 11.41 3.60 8.12
C ARG A 94 10.20 4.06 7.31
N ASN A 95 10.41 4.79 6.21
CA ASN A 95 9.33 5.20 5.32
C ASN A 95 8.67 4.01 4.62
N VAL A 96 9.46 3.04 4.15
CA VAL A 96 8.96 1.78 3.56
C VAL A 96 8.17 0.99 4.59
N SER A 97 8.75 0.76 5.78
CA SER A 97 8.11 0.00 6.86
C SER A 97 6.79 0.63 7.30
N ASN A 98 6.76 1.96 7.42
CA ASN A 98 5.55 2.69 7.75
C ASN A 98 4.53 2.64 6.62
N LEU A 99 4.95 2.67 5.35
CA LEU A 99 4.05 2.54 4.20
C LEU A 99 3.44 1.14 4.12
N ILE A 100 4.26 0.09 4.26
CA ILE A 100 3.79 -1.30 4.34
C ILE A 100 2.78 -1.45 5.48
N PHE A 101 3.07 -0.89 6.66
CA PHE A 101 2.14 -0.92 7.79
C PHE A 101 0.81 -0.22 7.48
N ALA A 102 0.85 0.95 6.86
CA ALA A 102 -0.35 1.66 6.43
C ALA A 102 -1.15 0.84 5.39
N SER A 103 -0.48 0.19 4.45
CA SER A 103 -1.11 -0.72 3.48
C SER A 103 -1.78 -1.91 4.16
N ILE A 104 -1.12 -2.57 5.13
CA ILE A 104 -1.69 -3.68 5.92
C ILE A 104 -2.97 -3.22 6.62
N VAL A 105 -2.88 -2.12 7.38
CA VAL A 105 -4.03 -1.59 8.13
C VAL A 105 -5.16 -1.24 7.17
N SER A 106 -4.87 -0.59 6.04
CA SER A 106 -5.89 -0.26 5.04
C SER A 106 -6.55 -1.50 4.43
N ALA A 107 -5.79 -2.56 4.18
CA ALA A 107 -6.32 -3.81 3.62
C ALA A 107 -7.18 -4.57 4.64
N LEU A 108 -6.76 -4.64 5.91
CA LEU A 108 -7.55 -5.27 6.98
C LEU A 108 -8.84 -4.49 7.27
N ILE A 109 -8.78 -3.16 7.35
CA ILE A 109 -9.97 -2.32 7.48
C ILE A 109 -10.87 -2.50 6.26
N GLY A 110 -10.30 -2.55 5.05
CA GLY A 110 -11.05 -2.80 3.83
C GLY A 110 -11.78 -4.12 3.85
N ALA A 111 -11.11 -5.21 4.24
CA ALA A 111 -11.73 -6.53 4.38
C ALA A 111 -12.86 -6.51 5.43
N ALA A 112 -12.63 -5.92 6.61
CA ALA A 112 -13.66 -5.77 7.63
C ALA A 112 -14.86 -4.95 7.12
N ALA A 113 -14.61 -3.88 6.36
CA ALA A 113 -15.64 -3.06 5.72
C ALA A 113 -16.45 -3.85 4.68
N GLN A 114 -15.82 -4.72 3.88
CA GLN A 114 -16.55 -5.57 2.93
C GLN A 114 -17.54 -6.51 3.64
N VAL A 115 -17.18 -7.05 4.81
CA VAL A 115 -18.06 -7.94 5.58
C VAL A 115 -19.18 -7.17 6.27
N THR A 116 -18.87 -6.02 6.86
CA THR A 116 -19.81 -5.21 7.65
C THR A 116 -20.71 -4.34 6.78
N LEU A 117 -20.14 -3.39 6.04
CA LEU A 117 -20.88 -2.44 5.19
C LEU A 117 -21.42 -3.11 3.93
N GLY A 118 -20.71 -4.10 3.38
CA GLY A 118 -21.13 -4.82 2.18
C GLY A 118 -22.33 -5.76 2.38
N LEU A 119 -22.85 -5.92 3.59
CA LEU A 119 -24.06 -6.69 3.88
C LEU A 119 -25.33 -5.81 3.82
N VAL A 120 -25.18 -4.49 3.85
CA VAL A 120 -26.31 -3.56 3.85
C VAL A 120 -26.63 -3.16 2.42
N ASP A 121 -27.87 -3.40 1.98
CA ASP A 121 -28.40 -2.97 0.68
C ASP A 121 -28.69 -1.46 0.66
N TYR A 122 -27.63 -0.67 0.79
CA TYR A 122 -27.67 0.79 0.69
C TYR A 122 -26.62 1.29 -0.30
N PHE A 123 -27.02 2.10 -1.27
CA PHE A 123 -26.16 2.56 -2.36
C PHE A 123 -24.88 3.29 -1.88
N PRO A 124 -24.93 4.20 -0.90
CA PRO A 124 -23.73 4.77 -0.28
C PRO A 124 -22.79 3.74 0.36
N CYS A 125 -23.31 2.66 0.97
CA CYS A 125 -22.49 1.60 1.57
C CYS A 125 -21.72 0.81 0.52
N PHE A 126 -22.38 0.54 -0.62
CA PHE A 126 -21.75 -0.06 -1.79
C PHE A 126 -20.61 0.81 -2.33
N LEU A 127 -20.85 2.11 -2.53
CA LEU A 127 -19.81 3.04 -3.01
C LEU A 127 -18.65 3.16 -2.01
N ALA A 128 -18.95 3.21 -0.71
CA ALA A 128 -17.93 3.24 0.34
C ALA A 128 -17.06 1.97 0.33
N CYS A 129 -17.66 0.79 0.11
CA CYS A 129 -16.89 -0.46 0.01
C CYS A 129 -15.94 -0.46 -1.18
N ILE A 130 -16.39 -0.01 -2.35
CA ILE A 130 -15.53 0.13 -3.54
C ILE A 130 -14.43 1.16 -3.27
N ALA A 131 -14.76 2.30 -2.66
CA ALA A 131 -13.80 3.35 -2.35
C ALA A 131 -12.66 2.82 -1.45
N ILE A 132 -13.02 2.10 -0.37
CA ILE A 132 -12.05 1.55 0.57
C ILE A 132 -11.20 0.46 -0.09
N ALA A 133 -11.81 -0.41 -0.90
CA ALA A 133 -11.08 -1.43 -1.65
C ALA A 133 -10.07 -0.82 -2.64
N ALA A 134 -10.50 0.19 -3.41
CA ALA A 134 -9.64 0.92 -4.34
C ALA A 134 -8.51 1.67 -3.63
N PHE A 135 -8.80 2.27 -2.47
CA PHE A 135 -7.79 2.93 -1.63
C PHE A 135 -6.73 1.94 -1.14
N ALA A 136 -7.15 0.79 -0.60
CA ALA A 136 -6.23 -0.25 -0.13
C ALA A 136 -5.39 -0.82 -1.28
N GLY A 137 -5.99 -1.02 -2.47
CA GLY A 137 -5.29 -1.44 -3.68
C GLY A 137 -4.23 -0.42 -4.13
N ALA A 138 -4.55 0.86 -4.14
CA ALA A 138 -3.59 1.92 -4.48
C ALA A 138 -2.43 2.00 -3.48
N MET A 139 -2.72 1.89 -2.18
CA MET A 139 -1.70 1.83 -1.13
C MET A 139 -0.78 0.62 -1.29
N LEU A 140 -1.32 -0.54 -1.67
CA LEU A 140 -0.50 -1.70 -1.98
C LEU A 140 0.41 -1.45 -3.18
N PHE A 141 -0.14 -0.93 -4.28
CA PHE A 141 0.63 -0.70 -5.50
C PHE A 141 1.81 0.24 -5.25
N GLN A 142 1.58 1.32 -4.49
CA GLN A 142 2.63 2.25 -4.09
C GLN A 142 3.70 1.59 -3.20
N THR A 143 3.29 0.70 -2.30
CA THR A 143 4.22 -0.08 -1.48
C THR A 143 5.11 -0.98 -2.33
N LEU A 144 4.53 -1.74 -3.27
CA LEU A 144 5.29 -2.59 -4.18
C LEU A 144 6.26 -1.78 -5.04
N TRP A 145 5.80 -0.66 -5.58
CA TRP A 145 6.63 0.23 -6.39
C TRP A 145 7.83 0.76 -5.59
N LEU A 146 7.60 1.23 -4.36
CA LEU A 146 8.66 1.76 -3.52
C LEU A 146 9.70 0.68 -3.16
N VAL A 147 9.25 -0.53 -2.86
CA VAL A 147 10.15 -1.66 -2.59
C VAL A 147 10.98 -1.98 -3.83
N HIS A 148 10.37 -2.04 -5.01
CA HIS A 148 11.06 -2.28 -6.27
C HIS A 148 12.14 -1.22 -6.56
N THR A 149 11.81 0.07 -6.43
CA THR A 149 12.78 1.15 -6.66
C THR A 149 13.99 1.05 -5.73
N ILE A 150 13.78 0.70 -4.45
CA ILE A 150 14.88 0.62 -3.50
C ILE A 150 15.75 -0.60 -3.76
N ILE A 151 15.16 -1.75 -4.13
CA ILE A 151 15.93 -2.95 -4.49
C ILE A 151 16.75 -2.68 -5.77
N SER A 152 16.16 -2.04 -6.78
CA SER A 152 16.85 -1.66 -8.01
C SER A 152 18.03 -0.72 -7.73
N ASP A 153 17.82 0.37 -6.97
CA ASP A 153 18.89 1.31 -6.60
C ASP A 153 20.00 0.64 -5.78
N TRP A 154 19.65 -0.37 -4.96
CA TRP A 154 20.66 -1.15 -4.25
C TRP A 154 21.43 -2.08 -5.20
N LEU A 155 20.75 -2.76 -6.12
CA LEU A 155 21.36 -3.70 -7.07
C LEU A 155 22.30 -2.97 -8.02
N ASP A 156 21.87 -1.85 -8.61
CA ASP A 156 22.68 -1.02 -9.52
C ASP A 156 23.99 -0.59 -8.84
N ARG A 157 23.92 -0.17 -7.56
CA ARG A 157 25.12 0.20 -6.78
C ARG A 157 26.04 -0.96 -6.45
N THR A 158 25.54 -2.20 -6.47
CA THR A 158 26.35 -3.41 -6.23
C THR A 158 26.93 -4.01 -7.50
N GLU A 159 26.34 -3.78 -8.67
CA GLU A 159 26.86 -4.26 -9.96
C GLU A 159 27.95 -3.35 -10.55
N ASP A 160 27.93 -2.05 -10.23
CA ASP A 160 28.98 -1.08 -10.61
C ASP A 160 30.30 -1.23 -9.80
N LEU A 161 30.57 -2.42 -9.27
CA LEU A 161 31.67 -2.75 -8.35
C LEU A 161 32.49 -3.96 -8.79
#